data_AF-A0A8H7N1Z3-F1
#
_entry.id   AF-A0A8H7N1Z3-F1
#
_cell.length_a   1.000
_cell.length_b   1.000
_cell.length_c   1.000
_cell.angle_alpha   90.00
_cell.angle_beta   90.00
_cell.angle_gamma   90.00
#
_symmetry.space_group_name_H-M   'P 1'
#
loop_
_entity.id
_entity.type
_entity.pdbx_description
1 polymer ?
#
loop_
_entity_poly.entity_id
_entity_poly.type
_entity_poly.pdbx_seq_one_letter_code
_entity_poly.pdbx_strand_id
1 'polypeptide(L)'
;MLLLEHQLAFNPKHSQFLLLLLQMHLLVGSAPRSRQLLEDLTIKRTIMDSLGPLFYDRLSTLSPNVLSPSDNTGWQVMDMLSSHFNVSLKLRMPRRLIDAFESESYSSVLSIPKYINDLRRSCTRAISLVEENRSERLLGCPTWEFFSEDRYTETTDDTELKSVIDYGSFPSWESSAVSPLYSRLRVGPIPSNRRLHLALLAEGFQETLGYKPPTAYKVVNTTLASDQLFVLESLSQISNSLSRFLPGPDDELTAPEIVYYDLINLLSTLIPLCATSPRSADFEEVFGELTQAAEAALDALRLQLSSEDDDSLEGTISALGSMHGLAMYRDAAVAISGTAQWILDFNKHEKERDRSGQSNLPKDTVGQVTALQSAAAAALRDGQSRVSGLKGRVQGSFQSRLKTWVFEGAEDIRDIVEDDIVADLASHIRENVQGWQHVKWE
;
A
#
# COMPACT_ATOMS: atom_id res chain seq x y z
N MET A 1 -19.20 -5.83 -17.33
CA MET A 1 -19.15 -6.34 -15.94
C MET A 1 -20.39 -7.15 -15.58
N LEU A 2 -21.59 -6.55 -15.45
CA LEU A 2 -22.80 -7.29 -15.04
C LEU A 2 -23.18 -8.46 -15.97
N LEU A 3 -23.03 -8.27 -17.29
CA LEU A 3 -23.20 -9.36 -18.25
C LEU A 3 -22.20 -10.51 -18.01
N LEU A 4 -20.97 -10.22 -17.59
CA LEU A 4 -19.97 -11.25 -17.29
C LEU A 4 -20.32 -11.99 -15.99
N GLU A 5 -20.85 -11.29 -14.97
CA GLU A 5 -21.38 -11.92 -13.75
C GLU A 5 -22.57 -12.84 -14.07
N HIS A 6 -23.49 -12.37 -14.91
CA HIS A 6 -24.60 -13.22 -15.39
C HIS A 6 -24.08 -14.46 -16.13
N GLN A 7 -23.09 -14.31 -17.00
CA GLN A 7 -22.48 -15.46 -17.70
C GLN A 7 -21.72 -16.40 -16.76
N LEU A 8 -21.15 -15.88 -15.67
CA LEU A 8 -20.45 -16.68 -14.67
C LEU A 8 -21.42 -17.63 -13.94
N ALA A 9 -22.69 -17.24 -13.75
CA ALA A 9 -23.72 -18.13 -13.19
C ALA A 9 -23.90 -19.42 -14.01
N PHE A 10 -23.73 -19.34 -15.34
CA PHE A 10 -23.80 -20.50 -16.23
C PHE A 10 -22.45 -21.22 -16.39
N ASN A 11 -21.34 -20.48 -16.29
CA ASN A 11 -19.98 -20.99 -16.50
C ASN A 11 -19.03 -20.61 -15.36
N PRO A 12 -19.24 -21.13 -14.13
CA PRO A 12 -18.58 -20.64 -12.92
C PRO A 12 -17.06 -20.87 -12.88
N LYS A 13 -16.54 -21.77 -13.72
CA LYS A 13 -15.11 -22.14 -13.76
C LYS A 13 -14.34 -21.54 -14.94
N HIS A 14 -14.93 -20.56 -15.63
CA HIS A 14 -14.26 -19.93 -16.78
C HIS A 14 -13.18 -18.95 -16.32
N SER A 15 -11.92 -19.41 -16.28
CA SER A 15 -10.77 -18.66 -15.73
C SER A 15 -10.60 -17.25 -16.31
N GLN A 16 -10.78 -17.07 -17.62
CA GLN A 16 -10.66 -15.75 -18.25
C GLN A 16 -11.75 -14.78 -17.79
N PHE A 17 -12.97 -15.28 -17.49
CA PHE A 17 -14.05 -14.42 -16.99
C PHE A 17 -13.79 -14.03 -15.55
N LEU A 18 -13.33 -14.98 -14.73
CA LEU A 18 -12.90 -14.74 -13.35
C LEU A 18 -11.78 -13.67 -13.30
N LEU A 19 -10.74 -13.79 -14.13
CA LEU A 19 -9.64 -12.82 -14.17
C LEU A 19 -10.10 -11.41 -14.58
N LEU A 20 -10.98 -11.30 -15.58
CA LEU A 20 -11.53 -10.02 -16.01
C LEU A 20 -12.43 -9.39 -14.94
N LEU A 21 -13.34 -10.18 -14.38
CA LEU A 21 -14.24 -9.72 -13.32
C LEU A 21 -13.45 -9.27 -12.10
N LEU A 22 -12.43 -10.04 -11.70
CA LEU A 22 -11.56 -9.70 -10.57
C LEU A 22 -10.97 -8.28 -10.71
N GLN A 23 -10.41 -7.94 -11.88
CA GLN A 23 -9.88 -6.59 -12.15
C GLN A 23 -10.98 -5.52 -12.17
N MET A 24 -12.11 -5.79 -12.84
CA MET A 24 -13.23 -4.84 -12.91
C MET A 24 -13.80 -4.52 -11.52
N HIS A 25 -13.94 -5.53 -10.66
CA HIS A 25 -14.44 -5.35 -9.30
C HIS A 25 -13.48 -4.54 -8.43
N LEU A 26 -12.16 -4.69 -8.61
CA LEU A 26 -11.16 -3.86 -7.94
C LEU A 26 -11.28 -2.38 -8.36
N LEU A 27 -11.44 -2.11 -9.67
CA LEU A 27 -11.60 -0.75 -10.19
C LEU A 27 -12.87 -0.04 -9.70
N VAL A 28 -13.98 -0.77 -9.58
CA VAL A 28 -15.27 -0.22 -9.13
C VAL A 28 -15.35 -0.04 -7.61
N GLY A 29 -14.37 -0.56 -6.86
CA GLY A 29 -14.36 -0.51 -5.40
C GLY A 29 -15.27 -1.57 -4.76
N SER A 30 -15.40 -2.73 -5.39
CA SER A 30 -16.14 -3.91 -4.92
C SER A 30 -15.21 -5.10 -4.65
N ALA A 31 -14.05 -4.82 -4.04
CA ALA A 31 -13.01 -5.79 -3.73
C ALA A 31 -13.47 -7.04 -2.93
N PRO A 32 -14.48 -6.98 -2.03
CA PRO A 32 -15.01 -8.20 -1.40
C PRO A 32 -15.49 -9.25 -2.39
N ARG A 33 -16.06 -8.83 -3.54
CA ARG A 33 -16.43 -9.73 -4.63
C ARG A 33 -15.20 -10.26 -5.37
N SER A 34 -14.20 -9.42 -5.63
CA SER A 34 -12.91 -9.86 -6.20
C SER A 34 -12.26 -10.98 -5.38
N ARG A 35 -12.38 -10.91 -4.04
CA ARG A 35 -11.88 -11.96 -3.15
C ARG A 35 -12.61 -13.29 -3.36
N GLN A 36 -13.95 -13.29 -3.45
CA GLN A 36 -14.71 -14.51 -3.72
C GLN A 36 -14.28 -15.13 -5.07
N LEU A 37 -14.09 -14.29 -6.09
CA LEU A 37 -13.62 -14.75 -7.41
C LEU A 37 -12.20 -15.34 -7.38
N LEU A 38 -11.34 -14.87 -6.46
CA LEU A 38 -10.00 -15.43 -6.25
C LEU A 38 -10.07 -16.87 -5.72
N GLU A 39 -10.99 -17.14 -4.79
CA GLU A 39 -11.23 -18.48 -4.25
C GLU A 39 -11.70 -19.43 -5.36
N ASP A 40 -12.61 -18.97 -6.23
CA ASP A 40 -13.10 -19.74 -7.38
C ASP A 40 -12.00 -20.04 -8.42
N LEU A 41 -11.02 -19.15 -8.57
CA LEU A 41 -9.87 -19.35 -9.45
C LEU A 41 -8.91 -20.44 -8.91
N THR A 42 -9.00 -20.79 -7.62
CA THR A 42 -8.19 -21.84 -6.95
C THR A 42 -6.68 -21.67 -7.17
N ILE A 43 -6.16 -20.45 -7.00
CA ILE A 43 -4.73 -20.16 -7.16
C ILE A 43 -3.93 -21.00 -6.14
N LYS A 44 -3.08 -21.89 -6.64
CA LYS A 44 -2.17 -22.71 -5.83
C LYS A 44 -0.80 -22.05 -5.72
N ARG A 45 0.00 -22.49 -4.74
CA ARG A 45 1.34 -21.97 -4.41
C ARG A 45 2.22 -21.68 -5.64
N THR A 46 2.31 -22.57 -6.63
CA THR A 46 3.23 -22.41 -7.77
C THR A 46 2.83 -21.34 -8.78
N ILE A 47 1.56 -20.93 -8.82
CA ILE A 47 1.05 -19.88 -9.72
C ILE A 47 0.78 -18.56 -8.97
N MET A 48 1.01 -18.55 -7.65
CA MET A 48 0.84 -17.36 -6.83
C MET A 48 1.77 -16.23 -7.29
N ASP A 49 2.99 -16.57 -7.70
CA ASP A 49 3.96 -15.58 -8.12
C ASP A 49 3.58 -14.85 -9.43
N SER A 50 2.86 -15.54 -10.32
CA SER A 50 2.49 -15.02 -11.64
C SER A 50 1.07 -14.44 -11.71
N LEU A 51 0.11 -14.97 -10.95
CA LEU A 51 -1.28 -14.48 -10.95
C LEU A 51 -1.63 -13.69 -9.70
N GLY A 52 -0.93 -13.89 -8.59
CA GLY A 52 -1.17 -13.16 -7.34
C GLY A 52 -1.11 -11.65 -7.50
N PRO A 53 -0.11 -11.05 -8.20
CA PRO A 53 -0.05 -9.61 -8.37
C PRO A 53 -1.28 -8.98 -9.02
N LEU A 54 -2.08 -9.74 -9.78
CA LEU A 54 -3.33 -9.22 -10.34
C LEU A 54 -4.33 -8.86 -9.24
N PHE A 55 -4.34 -9.59 -8.13
CA PHE A 55 -5.26 -9.35 -7.02
C PHE A 55 -4.65 -8.50 -5.90
N TYR A 56 -3.42 -8.83 -5.49
CA TYR A 56 -2.81 -8.24 -4.29
C TYR A 56 -2.19 -6.86 -4.52
N ASP A 57 -1.87 -6.48 -5.76
CA ASP A 57 -1.22 -5.19 -6.02
C ASP A 57 -2.10 -4.00 -5.60
N ARG A 58 -1.64 -3.22 -4.61
CA ARG A 58 -2.32 -2.05 -4.03
C ARG A 58 -3.62 -2.38 -3.30
N LEU A 59 -3.89 -3.64 -2.98
CA LEU A 59 -5.17 -4.06 -2.42
C LEU A 59 -5.46 -3.42 -1.05
N SER A 60 -4.46 -3.32 -0.17
CA SER A 60 -4.56 -2.63 1.13
C SER A 60 -4.98 -1.16 0.99
N THR A 61 -4.60 -0.51 -0.09
CA THR A 61 -4.95 0.90 -0.38
C THR A 61 -6.28 1.07 -1.09
N LEU A 62 -6.89 -0.01 -1.59
CA LEU A 62 -8.22 0.00 -2.22
C LEU A 62 -9.30 -0.49 -1.27
N SER A 63 -8.98 -1.54 -0.51
CA SER A 63 -9.87 -2.23 0.41
C SER A 63 -9.06 -2.87 1.56
N PRO A 64 -8.69 -2.09 2.58
CA PRO A 64 -7.84 -2.60 3.68
C PRO A 64 -8.48 -3.76 4.43
N ASN A 65 -9.82 -3.77 4.55
CA ASN A 65 -10.53 -4.80 5.28
C ASN A 65 -10.50 -6.19 4.60
N VAL A 66 -10.31 -6.25 3.28
CA VAL A 66 -10.18 -7.53 2.55
C VAL A 66 -8.94 -8.31 3.00
N LEU A 67 -7.93 -7.60 3.50
CA LEU A 67 -6.68 -8.16 4.03
C LEU A 67 -6.61 -8.09 5.56
N SER A 68 -7.74 -7.90 6.23
CA SER A 68 -7.76 -7.72 7.69
C SER A 68 -7.27 -8.98 8.41
N PRO A 69 -6.27 -8.87 9.31
CA PRO A 69 -5.83 -10.01 10.13
C PRO A 69 -6.85 -10.39 11.21
N SER A 70 -7.76 -9.46 11.55
CA SER A 70 -8.83 -9.69 12.54
C SER A 70 -9.99 -10.50 11.97
N ASP A 71 -10.12 -10.54 10.64
CA ASP A 71 -11.08 -11.37 9.93
C ASP A 71 -10.39 -12.68 9.52
N ASN A 72 -10.95 -13.83 9.90
CA ASN A 72 -10.42 -15.13 9.52
C ASN A 72 -10.29 -15.26 7.99
N THR A 73 -11.23 -14.69 7.24
CA THR A 73 -11.19 -14.75 5.77
C THR A 73 -10.12 -13.81 5.18
N GLY A 74 -9.92 -12.64 5.76
CA GLY A 74 -8.81 -11.74 5.38
C GLY A 74 -7.44 -12.32 5.71
N TRP A 75 -7.31 -12.93 6.90
CA TRP A 75 -6.10 -13.64 7.32
C TRP A 75 -5.74 -14.79 6.37
N GLN A 76 -6.73 -15.60 5.93
CA GLN A 76 -6.49 -16.69 4.98
C GLN A 76 -5.99 -16.19 3.62
N VAL A 77 -6.52 -15.05 3.14
CA VAL A 77 -6.08 -14.42 1.89
C VAL A 77 -4.63 -13.99 2.00
N MET A 78 -4.22 -13.38 3.12
CA MET A 78 -2.81 -13.01 3.33
C MET A 78 -1.92 -14.23 3.55
N ASP A 79 -2.35 -15.23 4.33
CA ASP A 79 -1.61 -16.47 4.56
C ASP A 79 -1.35 -17.22 3.25
N MET A 80 -2.29 -17.22 2.29
CA MET A 80 -2.08 -17.83 0.99
C MET A 80 -0.85 -17.24 0.26
N LEU A 81 -0.66 -15.93 0.36
CA LEU A 81 0.45 -15.21 -0.25
C LEU A 81 1.74 -15.32 0.58
N SER A 82 1.68 -15.03 1.88
CA SER A 82 2.83 -15.03 2.78
C SER A 82 3.38 -16.45 2.99
N SER A 83 2.53 -17.47 3.12
CA SER A 83 2.96 -18.87 3.25
C SER A 83 3.68 -19.39 2.01
N HIS A 84 3.34 -18.90 0.81
CA HIS A 84 4.05 -19.27 -0.42
C HIS A 84 5.53 -18.90 -0.30
N PHE A 85 5.85 -17.68 0.12
CA PHE A 85 7.23 -17.24 0.26
C PHE A 85 7.89 -17.79 1.53
N ASN A 86 7.18 -17.83 2.66
CA ASN A 86 7.72 -18.39 3.91
C ASN A 86 8.12 -19.86 3.76
N VAL A 87 7.30 -20.67 3.09
CA VAL A 87 7.64 -22.07 2.82
C VAL A 87 8.67 -22.18 1.70
N SER A 88 8.49 -21.44 0.61
CA SER A 88 9.32 -21.63 -0.59
C SER A 88 10.74 -21.11 -0.45
N LEU A 89 10.95 -20.06 0.36
CA LEU A 89 12.27 -19.52 0.68
C LEU A 89 13.01 -20.39 1.72
N LYS A 90 12.28 -21.01 2.66
CA LYS A 90 12.84 -21.93 3.65
C LYS A 90 13.20 -23.31 3.08
N LEU A 91 12.82 -23.60 1.83
CA LEU A 91 13.35 -24.75 1.11
C LEU A 91 14.86 -24.55 0.93
N ARG A 92 15.63 -25.22 1.79
CA ARG A 92 17.09 -25.23 1.70
C ARG A 92 17.46 -25.81 0.33
N MET A 93 17.81 -24.94 -0.62
CA MET A 93 18.37 -25.28 -1.93
C MET A 93 19.31 -26.50 -1.86
N PRO A 94 20.21 -26.62 -0.86
CA PRO A 94 21.04 -27.81 -0.72
C PRO A 94 20.29 -29.15 -0.70
N ARG A 95 19.14 -29.25 -0.02
CA ARG A 95 18.36 -30.51 0.04
C ARG A 95 17.76 -30.86 -1.32
N ARG A 96 17.17 -29.88 -2.01
CA ARG A 96 16.62 -30.09 -3.36
C ARG A 96 17.70 -30.45 -4.38
N LEU A 97 18.90 -29.89 -4.23
CA LEU A 97 20.03 -30.27 -5.06
C LEU A 97 20.48 -31.71 -4.76
N ILE A 98 20.56 -32.12 -3.49
CA ILE A 98 20.86 -33.50 -3.11
C ILE A 98 19.84 -34.45 -3.75
N ASP A 99 18.53 -34.19 -3.59
CA ASP A 99 17.48 -35.03 -4.18
C ASP A 99 17.59 -35.10 -5.71
N ALA A 100 17.94 -33.98 -6.37
CA ALA A 100 18.16 -33.92 -7.81
C ALA A 100 19.41 -34.69 -8.27
N PHE A 101 20.48 -34.70 -7.45
CA PHE A 101 21.67 -35.52 -7.69
C PHE A 101 21.39 -37.00 -7.48
N GLU A 102 20.67 -37.38 -6.41
CA GLU A 102 20.28 -38.77 -6.12
C GLU A 102 19.34 -39.35 -7.18
N SER A 103 18.51 -38.51 -7.81
CA SER A 103 17.64 -38.89 -8.92
C SER A 103 18.28 -38.74 -10.32
N GLU A 104 19.59 -38.43 -10.38
CA GLU A 104 20.35 -38.23 -11.63
C GLU A 104 19.73 -37.19 -12.60
N SER A 105 18.95 -36.24 -12.06
CA SER A 105 18.23 -35.23 -12.84
C SER A 105 19.07 -33.96 -13.01
N TYR A 106 20.12 -34.03 -13.83
CA TYR A 106 21.05 -32.92 -14.05
C TYR A 106 20.40 -31.65 -14.64
N SER A 107 19.30 -31.79 -15.40
CA SER A 107 18.51 -30.62 -15.86
C SER A 107 17.90 -29.85 -14.69
N SER A 108 17.45 -30.56 -13.65
CA SER A 108 16.86 -29.97 -12.45
C SER A 108 17.93 -29.30 -11.57
N VAL A 109 19.13 -29.88 -11.49
CA VAL A 109 20.28 -29.29 -10.78
C VAL A 109 20.59 -27.87 -11.29
N LEU A 110 20.45 -27.62 -12.58
CA LEU A 110 20.69 -26.30 -13.18
C LEU A 110 19.51 -25.33 -13.02
N SER A 111 18.27 -25.84 -12.96
CA SER A 111 17.07 -25.00 -12.85
C SER A 111 16.73 -24.62 -11.41
N ILE A 112 17.03 -25.47 -10.43
CA ILE A 112 16.72 -25.24 -9.01
C ILE A 112 17.34 -23.94 -8.48
N PRO A 113 18.65 -23.65 -8.66
CA PRO A 113 19.25 -22.41 -8.17
C PRO A 113 18.67 -21.18 -8.86
N LYS A 114 18.38 -21.27 -10.17
CA LYS A 114 17.77 -20.18 -10.95
C LYS A 114 16.38 -19.87 -10.41
N TYR A 115 15.52 -20.89 -10.29
CA TYR A 115 14.17 -20.76 -9.74
C TYR A 115 14.17 -20.11 -8.34
N ILE A 116 15.06 -20.55 -7.44
CA ILE A 116 15.14 -19.98 -6.09
C ILE A 116 15.64 -18.54 -6.11
N ASN A 117 16.60 -18.21 -6.97
CA ASN A 117 17.07 -16.84 -7.13
C ASN A 117 15.98 -15.93 -7.73
N ASP A 118 15.25 -16.41 -8.72
CA ASP A 118 14.14 -15.67 -9.34
C ASP A 118 13.02 -15.43 -8.33
N LEU A 119 12.70 -16.43 -7.50
CA LEU A 119 11.72 -16.30 -6.43
C LEU A 119 12.12 -15.26 -5.36
N ARG A 120 13.41 -15.23 -4.96
CA ARG A 120 13.94 -14.21 -4.04
C ARG A 120 13.86 -12.80 -4.61
N ARG A 121 14.03 -12.68 -5.93
CA ARG A 121 13.95 -11.43 -6.68
C ARG A 121 12.54 -11.15 -7.20
N SER A 122 11.51 -11.88 -6.77
CA SER A 122 10.16 -11.62 -7.26
C SER A 122 9.59 -10.34 -6.67
N CYS A 123 8.96 -9.54 -7.53
CA CYS A 123 8.13 -8.41 -7.13
C CYS A 123 7.01 -8.83 -6.16
N THR A 124 6.41 -10.00 -6.37
CA THR A 124 5.30 -10.51 -5.57
C THR A 124 5.70 -10.78 -4.12
N ARG A 125 6.98 -11.11 -3.88
CA ARG A 125 7.54 -11.23 -2.52
C ARG A 125 7.47 -9.91 -1.77
N ALA A 126 7.89 -8.81 -2.41
CA ALA A 126 7.82 -7.49 -1.81
C ALA A 126 6.36 -7.02 -1.62
N ILE A 127 5.49 -7.26 -2.61
CA ILE A 127 4.04 -7.01 -2.49
C ILE A 127 3.49 -7.70 -1.26
N SER A 128 3.84 -8.98 -1.02
CA SER A 128 3.32 -9.70 0.15
C SER A 128 3.60 -9.01 1.47
N LEU A 129 4.81 -8.47 1.65
CA LEU A 129 5.19 -7.79 2.90
C LEU A 129 4.56 -6.40 2.99
N VAL A 130 4.56 -5.64 1.89
CA VAL A 130 3.99 -4.29 1.86
C VAL A 130 2.49 -4.32 2.14
N GLU A 131 1.75 -5.22 1.49
CA GLU A 131 0.30 -5.32 1.66
C GLU A 131 -0.09 -5.82 3.06
N GLU A 132 0.69 -6.75 3.63
CA GLU A 132 0.52 -7.24 5.02
C GLU A 132 0.71 -6.11 6.03
N ASN A 133 1.87 -5.46 6.00
CA ASN A 133 2.19 -4.40 6.95
C ASN A 133 1.30 -3.18 6.79
N ARG A 134 0.98 -2.81 5.55
CA ARG A 134 0.12 -1.66 5.28
C ARG A 134 -1.30 -1.91 5.75
N SER A 135 -1.88 -3.09 5.50
CA SER A 135 -3.24 -3.40 5.97
C SER A 135 -3.32 -3.43 7.50
N GLU A 136 -2.34 -4.05 8.16
CA GLU A 136 -2.20 -4.06 9.62
C GLU A 136 -2.12 -2.65 10.20
N ARG A 137 -1.27 -1.80 9.61
CA ARG A 137 -1.08 -0.40 10.02
C ARG A 137 -2.34 0.43 9.80
N LEU A 138 -3.01 0.27 8.66
CA LEU A 138 -4.28 0.97 8.37
C LEU A 138 -5.38 0.57 9.35
N LEU A 139 -5.45 -0.70 9.76
CA LEU A 139 -6.48 -1.21 10.68
C LEU A 139 -6.12 -1.07 12.17
N GLY A 140 -4.88 -0.68 12.47
CA GLY A 140 -4.39 -0.48 13.84
C GLY A 140 -4.04 -1.78 14.57
N CYS A 141 -3.59 -2.80 13.83
CA CYS A 141 -3.13 -4.08 14.35
C CYS A 141 -1.67 -4.40 13.94
N PRO A 142 -0.68 -3.51 14.17
CA PRO A 142 0.70 -3.74 13.75
C PRO A 142 1.38 -4.87 14.54
N THR A 143 2.10 -5.75 13.83
CA THR A 143 2.82 -6.90 14.42
C THR A 143 4.26 -6.57 14.89
N TRP A 144 4.82 -5.41 14.51
CA TRP A 144 6.13 -4.87 14.94
C TRP A 144 7.39 -5.72 14.60
N GLU A 145 7.33 -6.58 13.58
CA GLU A 145 8.43 -7.49 13.20
C GLU A 145 9.02 -7.21 11.81
N PHE A 146 8.73 -6.04 11.22
CA PHE A 146 9.11 -5.73 9.83
C PHE A 146 10.62 -5.86 9.56
N PHE A 147 11.47 -5.32 10.43
CA PHE A 147 12.92 -5.34 10.25
C PHE A 147 13.54 -6.74 10.42
N SER A 148 12.83 -7.68 11.03
CA SER A 148 13.27 -9.07 11.18
C SER A 148 12.78 -10.00 10.06
N GLU A 149 11.89 -9.54 9.20
CA GLU A 149 11.34 -10.35 8.12
C GLU A 149 12.38 -10.65 7.04
N ASP A 150 12.50 -11.94 6.66
CA ASP A 150 13.36 -12.38 5.55
C ASP A 150 12.99 -11.67 4.24
N ARG A 151 11.71 -11.30 4.08
CA ARG A 151 11.17 -10.55 2.92
C ARG A 151 11.72 -9.13 2.80
N TYR A 152 12.08 -8.52 3.93
CA TYR A 152 12.76 -7.23 3.97
C TYR A 152 14.27 -7.40 3.91
N THR A 153 14.84 -8.21 4.81
CA THR A 153 16.30 -8.30 5.03
C THR A 153 17.08 -8.87 3.84
N GLU A 154 16.52 -9.80 3.05
CA GLU A 154 17.21 -10.28 1.83
C GLU A 154 17.08 -9.31 0.63
N THR A 155 16.29 -8.23 0.75
CA THR A 155 16.10 -7.23 -0.31
C THR A 155 17.04 -6.05 -0.07
N THR A 156 18.17 -6.04 -0.77
CA THR A 156 19.14 -4.93 -0.73
C THR A 156 18.97 -3.99 -1.93
N ASP A 157 19.54 -2.79 -1.87
CA ASP A 157 19.50 -1.83 -2.98
C ASP A 157 20.09 -2.36 -4.30
N ASP A 158 20.95 -3.39 -4.23
CA ASP A 158 21.55 -4.05 -5.40
C ASP A 158 20.69 -5.21 -5.94
N THR A 159 19.63 -5.57 -5.22
CA THR A 159 18.68 -6.60 -5.64
C THR A 159 17.72 -6.00 -6.68
N GLU A 160 17.83 -6.47 -7.92
CA GLU A 160 16.86 -6.16 -8.98
C GLU A 160 15.61 -7.06 -8.86
N LEU A 161 14.49 -6.48 -8.44
CA LEU A 161 13.19 -7.13 -8.36
C LEU A 161 12.54 -7.25 -9.74
N LYS A 162 11.94 -8.41 -10.04
CA LYS A 162 11.38 -8.76 -11.34
C LYS A 162 9.91 -9.12 -11.24
N SER A 163 9.12 -8.59 -12.17
CA SER A 163 7.71 -8.92 -12.34
C SER A 163 7.57 -10.15 -13.22
N VAL A 164 6.83 -11.16 -12.75
CA VAL A 164 6.64 -12.46 -13.45
C VAL A 164 5.16 -12.68 -13.77
N ILE A 165 4.40 -11.59 -13.98
CA ILE A 165 2.95 -11.67 -14.15
C ILE A 165 2.60 -12.42 -15.43
N ASP A 166 1.72 -13.40 -15.33
CA ASP A 166 1.20 -14.14 -16.49
C ASP A 166 0.00 -13.44 -17.11
N TYR A 167 0.25 -12.67 -18.16
CA TYR A 167 -0.80 -12.06 -18.98
C TYR A 167 -1.33 -12.99 -20.07
N GLY A 168 -0.70 -14.14 -20.32
CA GLY A 168 -1.17 -15.12 -21.32
C GLY A 168 -2.50 -15.77 -20.94
N SER A 169 -2.82 -15.76 -19.64
CA SER A 169 -4.10 -16.23 -19.11
C SER A 169 -5.28 -15.28 -19.36
N PHE A 170 -5.05 -14.03 -19.79
CA PHE A 170 -6.12 -13.09 -20.16
C PHE A 170 -6.66 -13.36 -21.57
N PRO A 171 -7.94 -13.04 -21.83
CA PRO A 171 -8.49 -13.15 -23.17
C PRO A 171 -7.87 -12.13 -24.13
N SER A 172 -7.51 -12.60 -25.33
CA SER A 172 -6.97 -11.79 -26.44
C SER A 172 -8.05 -11.49 -27.48
N TRP A 173 -9.05 -10.70 -27.09
CA TRP A 173 -10.16 -10.30 -27.99
C TRP A 173 -9.85 -9.08 -28.86
N GLU A 174 -8.78 -8.36 -28.54
CA GLU A 174 -8.46 -7.07 -29.14
C GLU A 174 -7.54 -7.21 -30.35
N SER A 175 -7.61 -6.22 -31.25
CA SER A 175 -6.63 -6.06 -32.32
C SER A 175 -5.24 -5.74 -31.76
N SER A 176 -4.18 -6.19 -32.44
CA SER A 176 -2.80 -5.87 -32.07
C SER A 176 -2.46 -4.37 -32.12
N ALA A 177 -3.34 -3.56 -32.71
CA ALA A 177 -3.19 -2.10 -32.77
C ALA A 177 -3.65 -1.37 -31.50
N VAL A 178 -4.33 -2.06 -30.57
CA VAL A 178 -4.89 -1.47 -29.34
C VAL A 178 -4.17 -2.03 -28.12
N SER A 179 -4.05 -1.20 -27.07
CA SER A 179 -3.47 -1.66 -25.81
C SER A 179 -4.26 -2.85 -25.25
N PRO A 180 -3.59 -3.93 -24.81
CA PRO A 180 -4.25 -5.14 -24.31
C PRO A 180 -5.25 -4.84 -23.19
N LEU A 181 -6.31 -5.64 -23.08
CA LEU A 181 -7.38 -5.41 -22.09
C LEU A 181 -6.86 -5.40 -20.64
N TYR A 182 -5.94 -6.31 -20.30
CA TYR A 182 -5.31 -6.34 -18.97
C TYR A 182 -4.59 -5.03 -18.63
N SER A 183 -4.06 -4.29 -19.62
CA SER A 183 -3.35 -3.05 -19.37
C SER A 183 -4.29 -1.90 -18.98
N ARG A 184 -5.51 -1.91 -19.52
CA ARG A 184 -6.55 -0.90 -19.31
C ARG A 184 -7.34 -1.13 -18.02
N LEU A 185 -7.40 -2.37 -17.54
CA LEU A 185 -8.16 -2.76 -16.36
C LEU A 185 -7.34 -2.70 -15.05
N ARG A 186 -6.06 -2.32 -15.09
CA ARG A 186 -5.23 -2.18 -13.89
C ARG A 186 -5.53 -0.87 -13.18
N VAL A 187 -5.46 -0.92 -11.85
CA VAL A 187 -5.56 0.25 -10.96
C VAL A 187 -4.40 1.23 -11.18
N GLY A 188 -3.24 0.73 -11.59
CA GLY A 188 -2.07 1.55 -11.87
C GLY A 188 -1.01 0.81 -12.69
N PRO A 189 0.22 1.35 -12.76
CA PRO A 189 1.34 0.70 -13.41
C PRO A 189 1.66 -0.66 -12.82
N ILE A 190 2.34 -1.50 -13.62
CA ILE A 190 2.79 -2.82 -13.18
C ILE A 190 3.79 -2.72 -12.02
N PRO A 191 3.94 -3.78 -11.21
CA PRO A 191 5.03 -3.87 -10.25
C PRO A 191 6.38 -3.72 -10.94
N SER A 192 7.11 -2.66 -10.60
CA SER A 192 8.48 -2.41 -11.05
C SER A 192 9.46 -2.56 -9.88
N ASN A 193 10.75 -2.70 -10.22
CA ASN A 193 11.83 -2.71 -9.24
C ASN A 193 11.80 -1.44 -8.38
N ARG A 194 11.71 -0.28 -9.03
CA ARG A 194 11.69 1.03 -8.37
C ARG A 194 10.52 1.14 -7.40
N ARG A 195 9.29 0.88 -7.87
CA ARG A 195 8.08 1.04 -7.05
C ARG A 195 8.14 0.19 -5.78
N LEU A 196 8.61 -1.05 -5.88
CA LEU A 196 8.63 -1.96 -4.73
C LEU A 196 9.74 -1.65 -3.73
N HIS A 197 10.91 -1.18 -4.20
CA HIS A 197 11.92 -0.63 -3.29
C HIS A 197 11.37 0.59 -2.54
N LEU A 198 10.76 1.53 -3.25
CA LEU A 198 10.13 2.71 -2.62
C LEU A 198 9.03 2.31 -1.62
N ALA A 199 8.19 1.34 -1.96
CA ALA A 199 7.13 0.84 -1.08
C ALA A 199 7.68 0.17 0.19
N LEU A 200 8.72 -0.67 0.07
CA LEU A 200 9.38 -1.30 1.21
C LEU A 200 10.05 -0.27 2.12
N LEU A 201 10.75 0.71 1.53
CA LEU A 201 11.39 1.80 2.28
C LEU A 201 10.37 2.69 2.99
N ALA A 202 9.21 2.94 2.37
CA ALA A 202 8.14 3.70 2.99
C ALA A 202 7.50 2.97 4.18
N GLU A 203 7.26 1.65 4.09
CA GLU A 203 6.81 0.89 5.27
C GLU A 203 7.91 0.83 6.35
N GLY A 204 9.18 0.72 5.96
CA GLY A 204 10.31 0.82 6.89
C GLY A 204 10.34 2.15 7.64
N PHE A 205 10.11 3.26 6.94
CA PHE A 205 10.01 4.59 7.56
C PHE A 205 8.88 4.65 8.61
N GLN A 206 7.68 4.19 8.25
CA GLN A 206 6.52 4.18 9.16
C GLN A 206 6.80 3.31 10.39
N GLU A 207 7.45 2.16 10.20
CA GLU A 207 7.84 1.27 11.28
C GLU A 207 8.89 1.91 12.21
N THR A 208 9.91 2.59 11.65
CA THR A 208 10.94 3.27 12.44
C THR A 208 10.33 4.31 13.39
N LEU A 209 9.35 5.09 12.93
CA LEU A 209 8.68 6.09 13.77
C LEU A 209 7.68 5.48 14.77
N GLY A 210 7.13 4.32 14.43
CA GLY A 210 6.23 3.56 15.29
C GLY A 210 6.93 2.74 16.38
N TYR A 211 8.25 2.53 16.25
CA TYR A 211 9.04 1.67 17.13
C TYR A 211 8.88 2.03 18.61
N LYS A 212 8.46 1.05 19.41
CA LYS A 212 8.42 1.14 20.87
C LYS A 212 9.32 0.07 21.46
N PRO A 213 10.31 0.42 22.32
CA PRO A 213 11.20 -0.57 22.90
C PRO A 213 10.42 -1.55 23.79
N PRO A 214 10.79 -2.86 23.81
CA PRO A 214 10.15 -3.84 24.68
C PRO A 214 10.25 -3.42 26.15
N THR A 215 9.11 -3.43 26.85
CA THR A 215 8.99 -2.99 28.26
C THR A 215 9.84 -3.80 29.26
N ALA A 216 10.48 -4.87 28.82
CA ALA A 216 11.33 -5.75 29.64
C ALA A 216 12.71 -5.16 29.98
N TYR A 217 13.22 -4.17 29.23
CA TYR A 217 14.54 -3.55 29.49
C TYR A 217 14.39 -2.16 30.12
N LYS A 218 14.06 -2.10 31.42
CA LYS A 218 14.10 -0.86 32.20
C LYS A 218 15.54 -0.54 32.65
N VAL A 219 16.37 -0.03 31.75
CA VAL A 219 17.60 0.72 32.13
C VAL A 219 17.50 2.12 31.56
N VAL A 220 16.82 2.98 32.33
CA VAL A 220 16.12 4.19 31.86
C VAL A 220 16.97 5.22 31.10
N ASN A 221 18.29 5.31 31.31
CA ASN A 221 19.10 6.39 30.71
C ASN A 221 20.03 5.95 29.57
N THR A 222 20.44 4.68 29.49
CA THR A 222 21.28 4.18 28.39
C THR A 222 20.46 3.69 27.20
N THR A 223 19.20 3.27 27.42
CA THR A 223 18.31 2.81 26.34
C THR A 223 17.76 3.95 25.49
N LEU A 224 17.45 5.11 26.08
CA LEU A 224 16.93 6.26 25.33
C LEU A 224 17.92 6.77 24.27
N ALA A 225 19.21 6.81 24.59
CA ALA A 225 20.24 7.23 23.65
C ALA A 225 20.46 6.21 22.53
N SER A 226 20.37 4.91 22.82
CA SER A 226 20.46 3.86 21.78
C SER A 226 19.25 3.86 20.86
N ASP A 227 18.06 4.13 21.39
CA ASP A 227 16.82 4.17 20.61
C ASP A 227 16.82 5.38 19.65
N GLN A 228 17.26 6.55 20.13
CA GLN A 228 17.44 7.74 19.28
C GLN A 228 18.48 7.49 18.17
N LEU A 229 19.60 6.85 18.52
CA LEU A 229 20.64 6.51 17.56
C LEU A 229 20.13 5.52 16.51
N PHE A 230 19.37 4.50 16.92
CA PHE A 230 18.74 3.56 16.00
C PHE A 230 17.80 4.26 15.01
N VAL A 231 16.94 5.16 15.49
CA VAL A 231 16.03 5.93 14.62
C VAL A 231 16.82 6.79 13.63
N LEU A 232 17.83 7.52 14.09
CA LEU A 232 18.65 8.38 13.24
C LEU A 232 19.43 7.61 12.17
N GLU A 233 20.05 6.48 12.55
CA GLU A 233 20.78 5.61 11.62
C GLU A 233 19.82 4.97 10.60
N SER A 234 18.67 4.46 11.05
CA SER A 234 17.68 3.83 10.19
C SER A 234 17.11 4.82 9.18
N LEU A 235 16.74 6.04 9.62
CA LEU A 235 16.22 7.07 8.73
C LEU A 235 17.27 7.57 7.73
N SER A 236 18.54 7.68 8.15
CA SER A 236 19.64 8.01 7.24
C SER A 236 19.84 6.93 6.17
N GLN A 237 19.82 5.65 6.55
CA GLN A 237 19.88 4.54 5.59
C GLN A 237 18.70 4.56 4.62
N ILE A 238 17.48 4.70 5.14
CA ILE A 238 16.25 4.79 4.33
C ILE A 238 16.32 5.97 3.36
N SER A 239 16.76 7.15 3.81
CA SER A 239 16.89 8.33 2.96
C SER A 239 17.87 8.13 1.80
N ASN A 240 19.03 7.50 2.08
CA ASN A 240 20.02 7.19 1.05
C ASN A 240 19.47 6.22 0.00
N SER A 241 18.77 5.17 0.44
CA SER A 241 18.14 4.20 -0.45
C SER A 241 16.97 4.81 -1.23
N LEU A 242 16.12 5.62 -0.60
CA LEU A 242 15.04 6.36 -1.28
C LEU A 242 15.60 7.25 -2.38
N SER A 243 16.63 8.03 -2.07
CA SER A 243 17.29 8.92 -3.04
C SER A 243 17.88 8.17 -4.24
N ARG A 244 18.24 6.89 -4.11
CA ARG A 244 18.68 6.04 -5.22
C ARG A 244 17.54 5.62 -6.14
N PHE A 245 16.34 5.38 -5.61
CA PHE A 245 15.20 4.87 -6.37
C PHE A 245 14.18 5.95 -6.77
N LEU A 246 14.18 7.13 -6.15
CA LEU A 246 13.30 8.22 -6.53
C LEU A 246 13.49 8.68 -7.99
N PRO A 247 14.71 8.79 -8.54
CA PRO A 247 14.88 9.09 -9.96
C PRO A 247 14.38 7.94 -10.83
N GLY A 248 13.51 8.21 -11.78
CA GLY A 248 13.03 7.22 -12.72
C GLY A 248 11.85 7.72 -13.56
N PRO A 249 11.34 6.87 -14.47
CA PRO A 249 10.26 7.27 -15.36
C PRO A 249 8.91 7.34 -14.64
N ASP A 250 8.10 8.34 -14.95
CA ASP A 250 6.83 8.60 -14.23
C ASP A 250 5.76 7.53 -14.50
N ASP A 251 5.95 6.66 -15.49
CA ASP A 251 4.99 5.62 -15.89
C ASP A 251 5.03 4.37 -14.99
N GLU A 252 5.96 4.28 -14.04
CA GLU A 252 6.07 3.17 -13.08
C GLU A 252 5.28 3.38 -11.78
N LEU A 253 4.85 4.61 -11.50
CA LEU A 253 4.19 5.01 -10.26
C LEU A 253 2.83 5.66 -10.57
N THR A 254 1.89 5.58 -9.64
CA THR A 254 0.70 6.44 -9.71
C THR A 254 1.07 7.87 -9.31
N ALA A 255 0.31 8.87 -9.77
CA ALA A 255 0.57 10.27 -9.38
C ALA A 255 0.56 10.48 -7.85
N PRO A 256 -0.34 9.85 -7.06
CA PRO A 256 -0.27 9.91 -5.61
C PRO A 256 0.98 9.23 -5.02
N GLU A 257 1.44 8.12 -5.59
CA GLU A 257 2.65 7.41 -5.14
C GLU A 257 3.90 8.28 -5.28
N ILE A 258 4.04 9.02 -6.40
CA ILE A 258 5.18 9.92 -6.62
C ILE A 258 5.29 10.93 -5.49
N VAL A 259 4.19 11.67 -5.23
CA VAL A 259 4.15 12.69 -4.19
C VAL A 259 4.38 12.10 -2.80
N TYR A 260 3.81 10.92 -2.52
CA TYR A 260 4.00 10.23 -1.25
C TYR A 260 5.46 9.83 -1.02
N TYR A 261 6.13 9.19 -1.99
CA TYR A 261 7.51 8.75 -1.81
C TYR A 261 8.49 9.92 -1.74
N ASP A 262 8.25 11.00 -2.48
CA ASP A 262 9.01 12.24 -2.34
C ASP A 262 8.87 12.81 -0.92
N LEU A 263 7.64 12.86 -0.38
CA LEU A 263 7.39 13.29 0.99
C LEU A 263 8.11 12.42 2.02
N ILE A 264 8.07 11.10 1.90
CA ILE A 264 8.78 10.20 2.84
C ILE A 264 10.29 10.46 2.81
N ASN A 265 10.87 10.67 1.63
CA ASN A 265 12.28 11.03 1.53
C ASN A 265 12.58 12.37 2.22
N LEU A 266 11.76 13.40 1.99
CA LEU A 266 11.88 14.69 2.68
C LEU A 266 11.83 14.53 4.21
N LEU A 267 10.83 13.81 4.74
CA LEU A 267 10.68 13.58 6.17
C LEU A 267 11.83 12.76 6.78
N SER A 268 12.36 11.80 6.03
CA SER A 268 13.52 11.00 6.45
C SER A 268 14.81 11.83 6.61
N THR A 269 14.92 12.96 5.91
CA THR A 269 16.03 13.93 6.09
C THR A 269 15.78 14.94 7.20
N LEU A 270 14.52 15.28 7.45
CA LEU A 270 14.12 16.34 8.39
C LEU A 270 14.45 15.97 9.85
N ILE A 271 14.25 14.70 10.22
CA ILE A 271 14.57 14.19 11.57
C ILE A 271 16.08 14.25 11.89
N PRO A 272 16.98 13.68 11.07
CA PRO A 272 18.42 13.80 11.28
C PRO A 272 18.94 15.24 11.27
N LEU A 273 18.33 16.12 10.45
CA LEU A 273 18.69 17.53 10.40
C LEU A 273 18.44 18.22 11.76
N CYS A 274 17.30 17.96 12.41
CA CYS A 274 17.00 18.46 13.75
C CYS A 274 17.98 17.97 14.83
N ALA A 275 18.49 16.74 14.70
CA ALA A 275 19.36 16.12 15.70
C ALA A 275 20.83 16.55 15.62
N THR A 276 21.31 17.00 14.44
CA THR A 276 22.74 17.18 14.17
C THR A 276 23.23 18.64 14.24
N SER A 277 22.44 19.65 13.86
CA SER A 277 22.89 21.05 13.94
C SER A 277 21.73 22.08 13.96
N PRO A 278 21.08 22.31 15.11
CA PRO A 278 19.85 23.09 15.17
C PRO A 278 20.02 24.62 15.15
N ARG A 279 21.23 25.16 14.90
CA ARG A 279 21.54 26.60 15.16
C ARG A 279 22.35 27.34 14.08
N SER A 280 22.60 26.77 12.91
CA SER A 280 23.12 27.57 11.80
C SER A 280 22.01 28.42 11.18
N ALA A 281 22.34 29.60 10.64
CA ALA A 281 21.35 30.38 9.86
C ALA A 281 20.86 29.57 8.66
N ASP A 282 21.77 28.83 8.02
CA ASP A 282 21.49 27.90 6.94
C ASP A 282 20.51 26.77 7.36
N PHE A 283 20.49 26.39 8.64
CA PHE A 283 19.55 25.38 9.15
C PHE A 283 18.11 25.90 9.15
N GLU A 284 17.87 27.13 9.62
CA GLU A 284 16.51 27.67 9.70
C GLU A 284 15.89 27.88 8.31
N GLU A 285 16.70 28.28 7.33
CA GLU A 285 16.28 28.43 5.94
C GLU A 285 15.95 27.07 5.31
N VAL A 286 16.88 26.11 5.34
CA VAL A 286 16.67 24.76 4.78
C VAL A 286 15.52 24.04 5.46
N PHE A 287 15.41 24.15 6.79
CA PHE A 287 14.31 23.56 7.53
C PHE A 287 12.96 24.16 7.11
N GLY A 288 12.89 25.49 6.98
CA GLY A 288 11.71 26.18 6.49
C GLY A 288 11.27 25.70 5.11
N GLU A 289 12.20 25.59 4.15
CA GLU A 289 11.94 25.05 2.81
C GLU A 289 11.39 23.62 2.85
N LEU A 290 12.00 22.74 3.65
CA LEU A 290 11.54 21.34 3.78
C LEU A 290 10.14 21.25 4.39
N THR A 291 9.83 22.06 5.41
CA THR A 291 8.47 22.08 5.99
C THR A 291 7.43 22.58 5.00
N GLN A 292 7.73 23.63 4.23
CA GLN A 292 6.84 24.13 3.18
C GLN A 292 6.63 23.10 2.07
N ALA A 293 7.69 22.38 1.67
CA ALA A 293 7.59 21.30 0.71
C ALA A 293 6.70 20.15 1.23
N ALA A 294 6.77 19.82 2.52
CA ALA A 294 5.91 18.81 3.13
C ALA A 294 4.43 19.24 3.14
N GLU A 295 4.13 20.50 3.46
CA GLU A 295 2.76 21.06 3.37
C GLU A 295 2.26 21.05 1.92
N ALA A 296 3.08 21.48 0.97
CA ALA A 296 2.73 21.50 -0.45
C ALA A 296 2.47 20.09 -1.00
N ALA A 297 3.22 19.07 -0.57
CA ALA A 297 2.98 17.68 -0.93
C ALA A 297 1.63 17.17 -0.41
N LEU A 298 1.28 17.53 0.83
CA LEU A 298 0.00 17.18 1.43
C LEU A 298 -1.18 17.83 0.68
N ASP A 299 -1.05 19.10 0.31
CA ASP A 299 -2.03 19.82 -0.50
C ASP A 299 -2.13 19.24 -1.92
N ALA A 300 -1.01 18.87 -2.54
CA ALA A 300 -0.99 18.23 -3.86
C ALA A 300 -1.73 16.89 -3.84
N LEU A 301 -1.54 16.06 -2.80
CA LEU A 301 -2.29 14.81 -2.63
C LEU A 301 -3.79 15.08 -2.44
N ARG A 302 -4.15 16.10 -1.67
CA ARG A 302 -5.56 16.50 -1.47
C ARG A 302 -6.23 16.92 -2.77
N LEU A 303 -5.54 17.69 -3.62
CA LEU A 303 -6.05 18.16 -4.91
C LEU A 303 -6.27 17.04 -5.93
N GLN A 304 -5.61 15.89 -5.77
CA GLN A 304 -5.79 14.71 -6.63
C GLN A 304 -7.02 13.87 -6.24
N LEU A 305 -7.67 14.14 -5.10
CA LEU A 305 -8.87 13.43 -4.66
C LEU A 305 -10.12 13.89 -5.41
N SER A 306 -11.13 13.03 -5.51
CA SER A 306 -12.42 13.39 -6.10
C SER A 306 -13.10 14.54 -5.35
N SER A 307 -13.80 15.41 -6.09
CA SER A 307 -14.55 16.52 -5.51
C SER A 307 -15.63 16.02 -4.54
N GLU A 308 -15.74 16.68 -3.39
CA GLU A 308 -16.81 16.42 -2.42
C GLU A 308 -18.15 17.00 -2.86
N ASP A 309 -18.18 17.97 -3.78
CA ASP A 309 -19.43 18.65 -4.14
C ASP A 309 -20.28 17.88 -5.17
N ASP A 310 -19.72 16.82 -5.77
CA ASP A 310 -20.42 16.00 -6.75
C ASP A 310 -21.16 14.82 -6.09
N ASP A 311 -22.43 15.03 -5.77
CA ASP A 311 -23.34 14.00 -5.26
C ASP A 311 -23.94 13.11 -6.37
N SER A 312 -23.50 13.26 -7.63
CA SER A 312 -23.92 12.39 -8.72
C SER A 312 -23.43 10.95 -8.51
N LEU A 313 -24.00 10.00 -9.27
CA LEU A 313 -23.52 8.62 -9.21
C LEU A 313 -22.12 8.50 -9.82
N GLU A 314 -21.83 9.27 -10.87
CA GLU A 314 -20.51 9.35 -11.49
C GLU A 314 -19.46 9.86 -10.48
N GLY A 315 -19.79 10.92 -9.73
CA GLY A 315 -18.95 11.41 -8.62
C GLY A 315 -18.73 10.36 -7.54
N THR A 316 -19.76 9.56 -7.22
CA THR A 316 -19.63 8.45 -6.25
C THR A 316 -18.71 7.34 -6.75
N ILE A 317 -18.84 6.95 -8.03
CA ILE A 317 -17.97 5.93 -8.65
C ILE A 317 -16.53 6.44 -8.79
N SER A 318 -16.35 7.72 -9.16
CA SER A 318 -15.04 8.36 -9.20
C SER A 318 -14.38 8.41 -7.82
N ALA A 319 -15.15 8.67 -6.76
CA ALA A 319 -14.66 8.63 -5.40
C ALA A 319 -14.18 7.21 -5.01
N LEU A 320 -14.95 6.17 -5.35
CA LEU A 320 -14.56 4.77 -5.16
C LEU A 320 -13.30 4.37 -5.93
N GLY A 321 -13.12 4.90 -7.15
CA GLY A 321 -11.90 4.69 -7.94
C GLY A 321 -10.67 5.43 -7.39
N SER A 322 -10.88 6.48 -6.57
CA SER A 322 -9.81 7.32 -6.01
C SER A 322 -9.29 6.85 -4.64
N MET A 323 -9.76 5.71 -4.13
CA MET A 323 -9.43 5.24 -2.77
C MET A 323 -7.92 5.00 -2.55
N HIS A 324 -7.19 4.59 -3.59
CA HIS A 324 -5.73 4.49 -3.53
C HIS A 324 -5.08 5.86 -3.24
N GLY A 325 -5.55 6.92 -3.90
CA GLY A 325 -5.09 8.29 -3.62
C GLY A 325 -5.44 8.75 -2.21
N LEU A 326 -6.63 8.41 -1.72
CA LEU A 326 -7.03 8.67 -0.34
C LEU A 326 -6.14 7.95 0.67
N ALA A 327 -5.72 6.72 0.38
CA ALA A 327 -4.76 5.97 1.19
C ALA A 327 -3.40 6.69 1.27
N MET A 328 -2.87 7.15 0.13
CA MET A 328 -1.60 7.90 0.07
C MET A 328 -1.70 9.23 0.82
N TYR A 329 -2.82 9.94 0.71
CA TYR A 329 -3.09 11.17 1.48
C TYR A 329 -3.11 10.91 3.00
N ARG A 330 -3.78 9.83 3.43
CA ARG A 330 -3.80 9.42 4.83
C ARG A 330 -2.41 9.03 5.33
N ASP A 331 -1.68 8.21 4.58
CA ASP A 331 -0.35 7.75 4.96
C ASP A 331 0.67 8.88 5.00
N ALA A 332 0.57 9.86 4.09
CA ALA A 332 1.32 11.11 4.13
C ALA A 332 1.04 11.90 5.41
N ALA A 333 -0.24 12.08 5.77
CA ALA A 333 -0.61 12.80 6.99
C ALA A 333 -0.14 12.08 8.26
N VAL A 334 -0.22 10.74 8.31
CA VAL A 334 0.33 9.95 9.43
C VAL A 334 1.85 10.09 9.51
N ALA A 335 2.56 10.04 8.36
CA ALA A 335 4.01 10.22 8.32
C ALA A 335 4.44 11.61 8.86
N ILE A 336 3.75 12.67 8.43
CA ILE A 336 4.00 14.03 8.91
C ILE A 336 3.72 14.13 10.42
N SER A 337 2.59 13.58 10.88
CA SER A 337 2.22 13.59 12.30
C SER A 337 3.25 12.87 13.18
N GLY A 338 3.66 11.65 12.77
CA GLY A 338 4.69 10.88 13.48
C GLY A 338 6.05 11.58 13.49
N THR A 339 6.42 12.20 12.36
CA THR A 339 7.66 12.99 12.26
C THR A 339 7.64 14.20 13.19
N ALA A 340 6.55 14.97 13.16
CA ALA A 340 6.39 16.15 14.02
C ALA A 340 6.38 15.76 15.50
N GLN A 341 5.69 14.68 15.86
CA GLN A 341 5.68 14.16 17.22
C GLN A 341 7.08 13.77 17.69
N TRP A 342 7.83 13.01 16.88
CA TRP A 342 9.20 12.61 17.22
C TRP A 342 10.10 13.83 17.47
N ILE A 343 10.02 14.86 16.63
CA ILE A 343 10.84 16.08 16.77
C ILE A 343 10.46 16.88 18.02
N LEU A 344 9.16 16.98 18.33
CA LEU A 344 8.69 17.67 19.54
C LEU A 344 9.13 16.93 20.80
N ASP A 345 9.02 15.61 20.81
CA ASP A 345 9.47 14.76 21.93
C ASP A 345 10.99 14.85 22.10
N PHE A 346 11.74 14.80 21.00
CA PHE A 346 13.19 15.01 21.00
C PHE A 346 13.57 16.37 21.62
N ASN A 347 12.95 17.46 21.17
CA ASN A 347 13.21 18.81 21.70
C ASN A 347 12.82 18.94 23.18
N LYS A 348 11.77 18.26 23.63
CA LYS A 348 11.40 18.23 25.04
C LYS A 348 12.47 17.53 25.88
N HIS A 349 12.99 16.39 25.41
CA HIS A 349 14.07 15.69 26.08
C HIS A 349 15.37 16.50 26.12
N GLU A 350 15.71 17.21 25.04
CA GLU A 350 16.87 18.10 25.01
C GLU A 350 16.74 19.26 26.01
N LYS A 351 15.54 19.85 26.14
CA LYS A 351 15.26 20.88 27.17
C LYS A 351 15.45 20.37 28.59
N GLU A 352 15.09 19.12 28.84
CA GLU A 352 15.25 18.48 30.15
C GLU A 352 16.72 18.14 30.44
N ARG A 353 17.48 17.73 29.41
CA ARG A 353 18.90 17.36 29.49
C ARG A 353 19.81 18.58 29.64
N ASP A 354 19.61 19.60 28.81
CA ASP A 354 20.47 20.79 28.76
C ASP A 354 19.70 22.07 29.10
N ARG A 355 19.79 22.46 30.37
CA ARG A 355 19.20 23.71 30.88
C ARG A 355 19.92 24.97 30.39
N SER A 356 21.11 24.84 29.78
CA SER A 356 21.79 25.98 29.13
C SER A 356 21.06 26.42 27.85
N GLY A 357 20.21 25.53 27.33
CA GLY A 357 19.41 25.75 26.15
C GLY A 357 20.20 25.75 24.87
N GLN A 358 21.45 25.27 24.85
CA GLN A 358 22.30 25.21 23.66
C GLN A 358 21.87 24.08 22.70
N SER A 359 21.31 22.98 23.22
CA SER A 359 20.86 21.84 22.41
C SER A 359 19.38 21.89 21.98
N ASN A 360 18.65 22.95 22.34
CA ASN A 360 17.23 23.09 22.00
C ASN A 360 17.01 23.62 20.59
N LEU A 361 15.91 23.20 19.95
CA LEU A 361 15.47 23.77 18.68
C LEU A 361 15.05 25.25 18.83
N PRO A 362 15.29 26.10 17.81
CA PRO A 362 14.78 27.46 17.75
C PRO A 362 13.26 27.51 17.91
N LYS A 363 12.75 28.63 18.44
CA LYS A 363 11.29 28.79 18.66
C LYS A 363 10.51 28.73 17.35
N ASP A 364 11.06 29.30 16.29
CA ASP A 364 10.40 29.36 14.98
C ASP A 364 10.33 27.96 14.34
N THR A 365 11.40 27.17 14.45
CA THR A 365 11.43 25.74 14.06
C THR A 365 10.36 24.94 14.81
N VAL A 366 10.24 25.13 16.13
CA VAL A 366 9.18 24.47 16.92
C VAL A 366 7.80 24.91 16.44
N GLY A 367 7.62 26.19 16.12
CA GLY A 367 6.39 26.72 15.53
C GLY A 367 6.02 26.02 14.22
N GLN A 368 6.97 25.89 13.29
CA GLN A 368 6.78 25.18 12.02
C GLN A 368 6.42 23.70 12.22
N VAL A 369 7.09 23.01 13.15
CA VAL A 369 6.74 21.60 13.47
C VAL A 369 5.33 21.48 14.04
N THR A 370 4.90 22.41 14.90
CA THR A 370 3.52 22.42 15.42
C THR A 370 2.48 22.75 14.35
N ALA A 371 2.84 23.58 13.36
CA ALA A 371 1.99 23.87 12.21
C ALA A 371 1.81 22.61 11.33
N LEU A 372 2.91 21.90 11.03
CA LEU A 372 2.88 20.61 10.33
C LEU A 372 2.00 19.57 11.04
N GLN A 373 2.14 19.44 12.36
CA GLN A 373 1.30 18.53 13.15
C GLN A 373 -0.19 18.90 13.05
N SER A 374 -0.50 20.20 13.05
CA SER A 374 -1.88 20.70 12.91
C SER A 374 -2.43 20.46 11.51
N ALA A 375 -1.62 20.66 10.46
CA ALA A 375 -1.97 20.39 9.07
C ALA A 375 -2.24 18.90 8.85
N ALA A 376 -1.38 18.02 9.37
CA ALA A 376 -1.58 16.57 9.35
C ALA A 376 -2.87 16.15 10.05
N ALA A 377 -3.14 16.68 11.26
CA ALA A 377 -4.38 16.40 11.98
C ALA A 377 -5.63 16.92 11.26
N ALA A 378 -5.53 18.03 10.51
CA ALA A 378 -6.61 18.52 9.65
C ALA A 378 -6.83 17.60 8.44
N ALA A 379 -5.75 17.14 7.80
CA ALA A 379 -5.82 16.22 6.68
C ALA A 379 -6.42 14.86 7.05
N LEU A 380 -6.09 14.31 8.22
CA LEU A 380 -6.68 13.07 8.72
C LEU A 380 -8.19 13.20 8.96
N ARG A 381 -8.63 14.34 9.54
CA ARG A 381 -10.06 14.64 9.72
C ARG A 381 -10.79 14.83 8.38
N ASP A 382 -10.17 15.51 7.41
CA ASP A 382 -10.68 15.68 6.05
C ASP A 382 -10.87 14.31 5.38
N GLY A 383 -9.86 13.44 5.42
CA GLY A 383 -9.94 12.08 4.87
C GLY A 383 -11.02 11.22 5.55
N GLN A 384 -11.15 11.28 6.88
CA GLN A 384 -12.21 10.59 7.61
C GLN A 384 -13.61 11.10 7.24
N SER A 385 -13.75 12.41 7.03
CA SER A 385 -14.98 13.05 6.56
C SER A 385 -15.37 12.54 5.18
N ARG A 386 -14.41 12.44 4.24
CA ARG A 386 -14.63 11.88 2.89
C ARG A 386 -15.19 10.47 2.92
N VAL A 387 -14.61 9.59 3.74
CA VAL A 387 -15.13 8.21 3.89
C VAL A 387 -16.53 8.21 4.48
N SER A 388 -16.79 9.08 5.45
CA SER A 388 -18.13 9.21 6.07
C SER A 388 -19.17 9.74 5.08
N GLY A 389 -18.81 10.71 4.24
CA GLY A 389 -19.64 11.22 3.15
C GLY A 389 -19.92 10.15 2.10
N LEU A 390 -18.88 9.40 1.69
CA LEU A 390 -19.02 8.28 0.76
C LEU A 390 -19.97 7.20 1.30
N LYS A 391 -19.89 6.88 2.60
CA LYS A 391 -20.83 5.98 3.27
C LYS A 391 -22.28 6.45 3.12
N GLY A 392 -22.52 7.76 3.30
CA GLY A 392 -23.85 8.35 3.08
C GLY A 392 -24.34 8.17 1.65
N ARG A 393 -23.45 8.35 0.66
CA ARG A 393 -23.78 8.22 -0.78
C ARG A 393 -24.11 6.80 -1.21
N VAL A 394 -23.45 5.78 -0.63
CA VAL A 394 -23.66 4.37 -0.97
C VAL A 394 -24.81 3.70 -0.20
N GLN A 395 -25.52 4.46 0.64
CA GLN A 395 -26.69 3.98 1.40
C GLN A 395 -28.03 4.34 0.72
N GLY A 396 -29.13 3.77 1.23
CA GLY A 396 -30.49 4.11 0.81
C GLY A 396 -30.77 3.82 -0.66
N SER A 397 -30.99 4.88 -1.46
CA SER A 397 -31.36 4.80 -2.88
C SER A 397 -30.17 4.52 -3.82
N PHE A 398 -28.96 4.28 -3.31
CA PHE A 398 -27.78 4.00 -4.14
C PHE A 398 -28.02 2.87 -5.15
N GLN A 399 -28.62 1.75 -4.73
CA GLN A 399 -28.90 0.62 -5.63
C GLN A 399 -29.84 1.01 -6.77
N SER A 400 -30.91 1.76 -6.50
CA SER A 400 -31.86 2.17 -7.54
C SER A 400 -31.25 3.20 -8.50
N ARG A 401 -30.42 4.12 -7.97
CA ARG A 401 -29.64 5.06 -8.79
C ARG A 401 -28.64 4.31 -9.68
N LEU A 402 -27.91 3.34 -9.12
CA LEU A 402 -26.96 2.50 -9.85
C LEU A 402 -27.66 1.73 -10.96
N LYS A 403 -28.80 1.10 -10.66
CA LYS A 403 -29.62 0.41 -11.66
C LYS A 403 -30.03 1.34 -12.80
N THR A 404 -30.55 2.52 -12.47
CA THR A 404 -31.01 3.50 -13.48
C THR A 404 -29.87 3.95 -14.38
N TRP A 405 -28.71 4.26 -13.79
CA TRP A 405 -27.54 4.72 -14.53
C TRP A 405 -26.92 3.64 -15.42
N VAL A 406 -26.81 2.40 -14.92
CA VAL A 406 -26.23 1.30 -15.70
C VAL A 406 -27.06 0.93 -16.92
N PHE A 407 -28.40 0.98 -16.80
CA PHE A 407 -29.31 0.61 -17.87
C PHE A 407 -29.83 1.80 -18.68
N GLU A 408 -29.30 3.00 -18.44
CA GLU A 408 -29.70 4.18 -19.21
C GLU A 408 -29.40 3.97 -20.71
N GLY A 409 -30.46 3.88 -21.52
CA GLY A 409 -30.35 3.60 -22.95
C GLY A 409 -30.09 2.12 -23.31
N ALA A 410 -30.20 1.19 -22.36
CA ALA A 410 -29.91 -0.24 -22.54
C ALA A 410 -31.00 -1.16 -21.95
N GLU A 411 -32.27 -0.85 -22.20
CA GLU A 411 -33.41 -1.62 -21.66
C GLU A 411 -33.41 -3.08 -22.11
N ASP A 412 -32.96 -3.39 -23.33
CA ASP A 412 -32.87 -4.78 -23.84
C ASP A 412 -31.90 -5.65 -23.01
N ILE A 413 -30.88 -5.04 -22.40
CA ILE A 413 -29.88 -5.72 -21.54
C ILE A 413 -30.42 -5.88 -20.12
N ARG A 414 -31.29 -4.98 -19.69
CA ARG A 414 -31.93 -5.01 -18.37
C ARG A 414 -32.79 -6.25 -18.17
N ASP A 415 -33.45 -6.73 -19.23
CA ASP A 415 -34.25 -7.94 -19.17
C ASP A 415 -33.40 -9.22 -19.06
N ILE A 416 -32.11 -9.15 -19.41
CA ILE A 416 -31.16 -10.28 -19.37
C ILE A 416 -30.43 -10.32 -18.02
N VAL A 417 -30.03 -9.16 -17.49
CA VAL A 417 -29.31 -9.06 -16.24
C VAL A 417 -30.31 -9.11 -15.08
N GLU A 418 -30.23 -10.17 -14.28
CA GLU A 418 -31.07 -10.32 -13.09
C GLU A 418 -30.86 -9.16 -12.10
N ASP A 419 -31.96 -8.69 -11.51
CA ASP A 419 -31.97 -7.58 -10.55
C ASP A 419 -31.07 -7.83 -9.33
N ASP A 420 -30.88 -9.10 -8.98
CA ASP A 420 -30.04 -9.54 -7.88
C ASP A 420 -28.55 -9.23 -8.13
N ILE A 421 -28.07 -9.25 -9.38
CA ILE A 421 -26.66 -8.97 -9.70
C ILE A 421 -26.29 -7.51 -9.40
N VAL A 422 -27.22 -6.58 -9.67
CA VAL A 422 -27.03 -5.16 -9.33
C VAL A 422 -27.12 -4.95 -7.81
N ALA A 423 -28.01 -5.68 -7.15
CA ALA A 423 -28.14 -5.65 -5.69
C ALA A 423 -26.85 -6.13 -5.01
N ASP A 424 -26.27 -7.22 -5.51
CA ASP A 424 -25.02 -7.80 -5.03
C ASP A 424 -23.84 -6.84 -5.24
N LEU A 425 -23.71 -6.25 -6.43
CA LEU A 425 -22.68 -5.25 -6.68
C LEU A 425 -22.78 -4.08 -5.69
N ALA A 426 -23.98 -3.53 -5.50
CA ALA A 426 -24.21 -2.45 -4.54
C ALA A 426 -23.91 -2.88 -3.09
N SER A 427 -24.16 -4.15 -2.75
CA SER A 427 -23.84 -4.72 -1.44
C SER A 427 -22.34 -4.80 -1.20
N HIS A 428 -21.57 -5.32 -2.15
CA HIS A 428 -20.12 -5.43 -2.04
C HIS A 428 -19.41 -4.06 -2.02
N ILE A 429 -19.94 -3.06 -2.72
CA ILE A 429 -19.47 -1.68 -2.62
C ILE A 429 -19.70 -1.13 -1.20
N ARG A 430 -20.91 -1.35 -0.65
CA ARG A 430 -21.23 -0.95 0.73
C ARG A 430 -20.30 -1.62 1.74
N GLU A 431 -20.03 -2.91 1.58
CA GLU A 431 -19.09 -3.66 2.42
C GLU A 431 -17.67 -3.08 2.33
N ASN A 432 -17.20 -2.74 1.12
CA ASN A 432 -15.89 -2.11 0.96
C ASN A 432 -15.81 -0.75 1.69
N VAL A 433 -16.81 0.11 1.50
CA VAL A 433 -16.87 1.42 2.18
C VAL A 433 -16.97 1.25 3.70
N GLN A 434 -17.69 0.23 4.18
CA GLN A 434 -17.73 -0.11 5.60
C GLN A 434 -16.34 -0.51 6.12
N GLY A 435 -15.59 -1.30 5.35
CA GLY A 435 -14.21 -1.66 5.66
C GLY A 435 -13.32 -0.43 5.89
N TRP A 436 -13.48 0.60 5.06
CA TRP A 436 -12.78 1.87 5.20
C TRP A 436 -13.12 2.66 6.48
N GLN A 437 -14.27 2.39 7.10
CA GLN A 437 -14.61 3.01 8.38
C GLN A 437 -13.81 2.45 9.55
N HIS A 438 -13.22 1.26 9.39
CA HIS A 438 -12.36 0.63 10.40
C HIS A 438 -10.92 1.12 10.33
N VAL A 439 -10.55 1.87 9.28
CA VAL A 439 -9.22 2.47 9.15
C VAL A 439 -8.98 3.46 10.28
N LYS A 440 -7.77 3.41 10.86
CA LYS A 440 -7.31 4.35 11.87
C LYS A 440 -6.92 5.67 11.23
N TRP A 441 -7.56 6.74 11.69
CA TRP A 441 -7.25 8.11 11.28
C TRP A 441 -6.50 8.88 12.38
N GLU A 442 -6.46 8.35 13.60
CA GLU A 442 -5.76 8.89 14.78
C GLU A 442 -5.09 7.76 15.57
#